data_AF-A0A7W1W6R6-F1
#
_entry.id   AF-A0A7W1W6R6-F1
#
_cell.length_a   1.000
_cell.length_b   1.000
_cell.length_c   1.000
_cell.angle_alpha   90.00
_cell.angle_beta   90.00
_cell.angle_gamma   90.00
#
_symmetry.space_group_name_H-M   'P 1'
#
loop_
_entity.id
_entity.type
_entity.pdbx_description
1 polymer ?
#
loop_
_entity_poly.entity_id
_entity_poly.type
_entity_poly.pdbx_seq_one_letter_code
_entity_poly.pdbx_strand_id
1 'polypeptide(L)'
;MKNIFSKPLLSFLVFAAVAVSAYFINVEVQSYLGRETLKRTGLVSLPLDKAKIKAKSENKHILVDVSAIWCANCRRLDSEIFADEDVKRVINERFVFSRLEYESDEGQNFLEKHKAAGFPNLWLLDGDGRVVKRLSVTFDKGEFLWQLYR
;
A
#
# COMPACT_ATOMS: atom_id res chain seq x y z
N MET A 1 -5.02 16.38 52.44
CA MET A 1 -4.79 15.93 51.04
C MET A 1 -6.14 15.55 50.44
N LYS A 2 -6.67 16.34 49.50
CA LYS A 2 -7.95 16.01 48.84
C LYS A 2 -7.71 14.86 47.86
N ASN A 3 -8.55 13.84 47.91
CA ASN A 3 -8.43 12.63 47.10
C ASN A 3 -8.58 13.02 45.62
N ILE A 4 -7.47 13.05 44.88
CA ILE A 4 -7.41 13.56 43.49
C ILE A 4 -8.18 12.65 42.50
N PHE A 5 -8.42 11.39 42.88
CA PHE A 5 -9.18 10.43 42.08
C PHE A 5 -10.59 10.25 42.65
N SER A 6 -11.54 11.01 42.13
CA SER A 6 -12.95 10.67 42.33
C SER A 6 -13.27 9.37 41.57
N LYS A 7 -14.14 8.51 42.12
CA LYS A 7 -14.61 7.29 41.44
C LYS A 7 -15.04 7.53 39.97
N PRO A 8 -15.76 8.62 39.60
CA PRO A 8 -16.09 8.87 38.20
C PRO A 8 -14.86 9.17 37.33
N LEU A 9 -13.85 9.89 37.85
CA LEU A 9 -12.61 10.15 37.12
C LEU A 9 -11.84 8.85 36.87
N LEU A 10 -11.75 7.96 37.88
CA LEU A 10 -11.09 6.67 37.72
C LEU A 10 -11.80 5.79 36.67
N SER A 11 -13.14 5.74 36.70
CA SER A 11 -13.93 4.99 35.70
C SER A 11 -13.72 5.52 34.28
N PHE A 12 -13.67 6.85 34.11
CA PHE A 12 -13.40 7.46 32.82
C PHE A 12 -12.01 7.11 32.30
N LEU A 13 -10.99 7.19 33.16
CA LEU A 13 -9.61 6.85 32.78
C LEU A 13 -9.45 5.38 32.41
N VAL A 14 -10.14 4.47 33.10
CA VAL A 14 -10.16 3.04 32.73
C VAL A 14 -10.81 2.84 31.36
N PHE A 15 -11.95 3.47 31.10
CA PHE A 15 -12.62 3.36 29.79
C PHE A 15 -11.76 3.93 28.67
N ALA A 16 -11.15 5.10 28.88
CA ALA A 16 -10.23 5.70 27.93
C ALA A 16 -9.03 4.78 27.65
N ALA A 17 -8.44 4.18 28.68
CA ALA A 17 -7.34 3.23 28.53
C ALA A 17 -7.76 2.00 27.71
N VAL A 18 -8.92 1.40 28.00
CA VAL A 18 -9.45 0.26 27.24
C VAL A 18 -9.68 0.61 25.77
N ALA A 19 -10.27 1.78 25.50
CA ALA A 19 -10.51 2.25 24.13
C ALA A 19 -9.20 2.46 23.35
N VAL A 20 -8.20 3.08 23.99
CA VAL A 20 -6.87 3.28 23.40
C VAL A 20 -6.19 1.93 23.13
N SER A 21 -6.21 1.00 24.08
CA SER A 21 -5.66 -0.35 23.88
C SER A 21 -6.35 -1.09 22.75
N ALA A 22 -7.68 -1.05 22.67
CA ALA A 22 -8.44 -1.68 21.59
C ALA A 22 -8.07 -1.11 20.21
N TYR A 23 -7.87 0.20 20.12
CA TYR A 23 -7.40 0.85 18.89
C TYR A 23 -6.03 0.32 18.45
N PHE A 24 -5.03 0.30 19.35
CA PHE A 24 -3.68 -0.18 19.01
C PHE A 24 -3.67 -1.67 18.68
N ILE A 25 -4.45 -2.49 19.39
CA ILE A 25 -4.62 -3.91 19.05
C ILE A 25 -5.19 -4.06 17.63
N ASN A 26 -6.21 -3.28 17.28
CA ASN A 26 -6.76 -3.31 15.93
C ASN A 26 -5.70 -2.92 14.89
N VAL A 27 -4.91 -1.86 15.11
CA VAL A 27 -3.84 -1.45 14.18
C VAL A 27 -2.79 -2.55 14.01
N GLU A 28 -2.35 -3.20 15.08
CA GLU A 28 -1.36 -4.28 15.01
C GLU A 28 -1.92 -5.49 14.25
N VAL A 29 -3.17 -5.88 14.52
CA VAL A 29 -3.85 -6.97 13.80
C VAL A 29 -3.96 -6.65 12.31
N GLN A 30 -4.39 -5.44 11.94
CA GLN A 30 -4.49 -5.05 10.54
C GLN A 30 -3.12 -5.04 9.85
N SER A 31 -2.09 -4.55 10.54
CA SER A 31 -0.71 -4.56 10.02
C SER A 31 -0.16 -5.97 9.86
N TYR A 32 -0.46 -6.88 10.79
CA TYR A 32 -0.10 -8.29 10.69
C TYR A 32 -0.76 -8.96 9.47
N LEU A 33 -2.08 -8.78 9.31
CA LEU A 33 -2.81 -9.27 8.15
C LEU A 33 -2.27 -8.67 6.84
N GLY A 34 -1.81 -7.41 6.88
CA GLY A 34 -1.17 -6.73 5.78
C GLY A 34 0.12 -7.40 5.33
N ARG A 35 1.03 -7.59 6.28
CA ARG A 35 2.32 -8.27 6.03
C ARG A 35 2.13 -9.68 5.49
N GLU A 36 1.16 -10.41 6.03
CA GLU A 36 0.86 -11.78 5.59
C GLU A 36 0.28 -11.81 4.16
N THR A 37 -0.64 -10.89 3.84
CA THR A 37 -1.22 -10.82 2.49
C THR A 37 -0.17 -10.40 1.46
N LEU A 38 0.66 -9.40 1.79
CA LEU A 38 1.75 -8.95 0.93
C LEU A 38 2.72 -10.09 0.60
N LYS A 39 3.11 -10.91 1.59
CA LYS A 39 3.95 -12.10 1.36
C LYS A 39 3.33 -13.08 0.36
N ARG A 40 2.01 -13.25 0.38
CA ARG A 40 1.29 -14.17 -0.53
C ARG A 40 1.26 -13.70 -1.97
N THR A 41 1.40 -12.39 -2.22
CA THR A 41 1.52 -11.88 -3.60
C THR A 41 2.74 -12.45 -4.30
N GLY A 42 3.85 -12.70 -3.58
CA GLY A 42 5.10 -13.16 -4.19
C GLY A 42 5.72 -12.17 -5.20
N LEU A 43 5.21 -10.93 -5.30
CA LEU A 43 5.77 -9.90 -6.16
C LEU A 43 7.06 -9.34 -5.54
N VAL A 44 8.11 -9.24 -6.34
CA VAL A 44 9.36 -8.62 -5.93
C VAL A 44 9.26 -7.11 -6.09
N SER A 45 9.10 -6.40 -4.98
CA SER A 45 9.14 -4.93 -4.95
C SER A 45 10.57 -4.41 -4.90
N LEU A 46 10.87 -3.38 -5.70
CA LEU A 46 12.10 -2.61 -5.62
C LEU A 46 11.81 -1.18 -5.15
N PRO A 47 12.71 -0.55 -4.36
CA PRO A 47 12.68 0.90 -4.14
C PRO A 47 12.67 1.65 -5.47
N LEU A 48 11.98 2.80 -5.55
CA LEU A 48 11.70 3.46 -6.83
C LEU A 48 12.96 3.80 -7.61
N ASP A 49 14.02 4.21 -6.90
CA ASP A 49 15.32 4.49 -7.52
C ASP A 49 15.94 3.27 -8.21
N LYS A 50 15.87 2.10 -7.57
CA LYS A 50 16.33 0.84 -8.18
C LYS A 50 15.38 0.38 -9.28
N ALA A 51 14.08 0.61 -9.11
CA ALA A 51 13.07 0.29 -10.11
C ALA A 51 13.31 1.07 -11.41
N LYS A 52 13.63 2.36 -11.34
CA LYS A 52 14.01 3.20 -12.50
C LYS A 52 15.23 2.66 -13.24
N ILE A 53 16.28 2.28 -12.50
CA ILE A 53 17.49 1.72 -13.12
C ILE A 53 17.17 0.43 -13.87
N LYS A 54 16.46 -0.50 -13.23
CA LYS A 54 16.05 -1.79 -13.84
C LYS A 54 15.10 -1.59 -15.02
N ALA A 55 14.15 -0.67 -14.90
CA ALA A 55 13.18 -0.35 -15.94
C ALA A 55 13.86 0.18 -17.20
N LYS A 56 14.85 1.07 -17.06
CA LYS A 56 15.67 1.53 -18.20
C LYS A 56 16.46 0.39 -18.84
N SER A 57 17.11 -0.47 -18.03
CA SER A 57 17.93 -1.56 -18.58
C SER A 57 17.09 -2.62 -19.29
N GLU A 58 15.87 -2.88 -18.83
CA GLU A 58 14.98 -3.89 -19.40
C GLU A 58 13.97 -3.33 -20.41
N ASN A 59 14.01 -2.01 -20.66
CA ASN A 59 13.03 -1.30 -21.48
C ASN A 59 11.57 -1.60 -21.05
N LYS A 60 11.32 -1.57 -19.74
CA LYS A 60 10.02 -1.82 -19.12
C LYS A 60 9.47 -0.56 -18.44
N HIS A 61 8.16 -0.53 -18.26
CA HIS A 61 7.52 0.44 -17.38
C HIS A 61 7.64 0.01 -15.91
N ILE A 62 7.47 0.96 -14.99
CA ILE A 62 7.39 0.70 -13.56
C ILE A 62 5.91 0.71 -13.16
N LEU A 63 5.44 -0.36 -12.54
CA LEU A 63 4.15 -0.37 -11.85
C LEU A 63 4.38 0.02 -10.39
N VAL A 64 3.94 1.21 -10.03
CA VAL A 64 4.03 1.75 -8.67
C VAL A 64 2.72 1.51 -7.92
N ASP A 65 2.82 0.97 -6.72
CA ASP A 65 1.73 0.85 -5.74
C ASP A 65 2.08 1.64 -4.48
N VAL A 66 1.44 2.79 -4.28
CA VAL A 66 1.51 3.50 -3.01
C VAL A 66 0.45 2.94 -2.08
N SER A 67 0.90 2.31 -0.99
CA SER A 67 0.08 1.48 -0.12
C SER A 67 0.38 1.75 1.35
N ALA A 68 -0.41 1.18 2.25
CA ALA A 68 -0.12 1.18 3.67
C ALA A 68 -0.42 -0.19 4.24
N ILE A 69 0.47 -0.73 5.06
CA ILE A 69 0.33 -2.12 5.53
C ILE A 69 -0.95 -2.38 6.33
N TRP A 70 -1.46 -1.38 7.04
CA TRP A 70 -2.71 -1.45 7.83
C TRP A 70 -3.97 -1.12 7.01
N CYS A 71 -3.83 -0.74 5.74
CA CYS A 71 -4.96 -0.36 4.88
C CYS A 71 -5.75 -1.59 4.42
N ALA A 72 -7.04 -1.62 4.76
CA ALA A 72 -7.94 -2.74 4.41
C ALA A 72 -8.14 -2.90 2.89
N ASN A 73 -8.36 -1.80 2.15
CA ASN A 73 -8.53 -1.86 0.70
C ASN A 73 -7.24 -2.27 -0.04
N CYS A 74 -6.08 -1.92 0.51
CA CYS A 74 -4.78 -2.26 -0.04
C CYS A 74 -4.52 -3.75 0.13
N ARG A 75 -4.79 -4.29 1.32
CA ARG A 75 -4.83 -5.73 1.56
C ARG A 75 -5.78 -6.46 0.62
N ARG A 76 -6.97 -5.90 0.37
CA ARG A 76 -7.93 -6.48 -0.56
C ARG A 76 -7.36 -6.57 -1.96
N LEU A 77 -6.71 -5.49 -2.43
CA LEU A 77 -6.01 -5.47 -3.72
C LEU A 77 -4.90 -6.53 -3.76
N ASP A 78 -4.09 -6.62 -2.69
CA ASP A 78 -3.04 -7.61 -2.56
C ASP A 78 -3.60 -9.04 -2.67
N SER A 79 -4.72 -9.34 -2.00
CA SER A 79 -5.32 -10.68 -1.96
C SER A 79 -6.13 -11.07 -3.19
N GLU A 80 -6.83 -10.13 -3.82
CA GLU A 80 -7.77 -10.42 -4.92
C GLU A 80 -7.13 -10.21 -6.29
N ILE A 81 -6.20 -9.25 -6.40
CA ILE A 81 -5.62 -8.84 -7.68
C ILE A 81 -4.15 -9.23 -7.75
N PHE A 82 -3.30 -8.79 -6.82
CA PHE A 82 -1.86 -9.07 -6.91
C PHE A 82 -1.48 -10.51 -6.57
N ALA A 83 -2.34 -11.27 -5.90
CA ALA A 83 -2.13 -12.70 -5.66
C ALA A 83 -2.56 -13.59 -6.84
N ASP A 84 -3.37 -13.08 -7.78
CA ASP A 84 -3.81 -13.84 -8.96
C ASP A 84 -2.63 -14.16 -9.90
N GLU A 85 -2.54 -15.41 -10.34
CA GLU A 85 -1.40 -15.90 -11.13
C GLU A 85 -1.27 -15.22 -12.50
N ASP A 86 -2.38 -14.87 -13.16
CA ASP A 86 -2.34 -14.19 -14.45
C ASP A 86 -1.84 -12.75 -14.28
N VAL A 87 -2.31 -12.08 -13.23
CA VAL A 87 -1.86 -10.73 -12.88
C VAL A 87 -0.37 -10.72 -12.54
N LYS A 88 0.09 -11.64 -11.67
CA LYS A 88 1.51 -11.75 -11.31
C LYS A 88 2.38 -12.00 -12.52
N ARG A 89 1.96 -12.89 -13.42
CA ARG A 89 2.67 -13.19 -14.67
C ARG A 89 2.82 -11.92 -15.51
N VAL A 90 1.73 -11.19 -15.74
CA VAL A 90 1.74 -9.95 -16.51
C VAL A 90 2.64 -8.89 -15.86
N ILE A 91 2.57 -8.72 -14.54
CA ILE A 91 3.41 -7.78 -13.80
C ILE A 91 4.90 -8.14 -13.98
N ASN A 92 5.28 -9.39 -13.71
CA ASN A 92 6.68 -9.83 -13.78
C ASN A 92 7.26 -9.79 -15.19
N GLU A 93 6.46 -10.12 -16.20
CA GLU A 93 6.90 -10.13 -17.60
C GLU A 93 7.08 -8.72 -18.15
N ARG A 94 6.15 -7.80 -17.86
CA ARG A 94 6.04 -6.52 -18.57
C ARG A 94 6.48 -5.31 -17.76
N PHE A 95 6.57 -5.42 -16.44
CA PHE A 95 6.80 -4.29 -15.55
C PHE A 95 7.92 -4.57 -14.54
N VAL A 96 8.46 -3.48 -14.01
CA VAL A 96 9.22 -3.49 -12.75
C VAL A 96 8.26 -3.05 -11.66
N PHE A 97 8.04 -3.88 -10.64
CA PHE A 97 7.12 -3.55 -9.55
C PHE A 97 7.83 -2.74 -8.45
N SER A 98 7.18 -1.68 -7.97
CA SER A 98 7.68 -0.83 -6.89
C SER A 98 6.54 -0.45 -5.96
N ARG A 99 6.53 -1.05 -4.77
CA ARG A 99 5.59 -0.70 -3.71
C ARG A 99 6.21 0.32 -2.77
N LEU A 100 5.53 1.45 -2.58
CA LEU A 100 5.92 2.52 -1.69
C LEU A 100 4.98 2.51 -0.47
N GLU A 101 5.53 2.32 0.72
CA GLU A 101 4.73 2.44 1.94
C GLU A 101 4.44 3.91 2.23
N TYR A 102 3.20 4.23 2.58
CA TYR A 102 2.73 5.58 2.82
C TYR A 102 3.55 6.26 3.91
N GLU A 103 3.87 5.56 5.00
CA GLU A 103 4.67 6.13 6.09
C GLU A 103 6.16 6.30 5.77
N SER A 104 6.62 5.83 4.60
CA SER A 104 8.00 6.08 4.15
C SER A 104 8.14 7.47 3.52
N ASP A 105 9.34 8.06 3.65
CA ASP A 105 9.67 9.32 2.98
C ASP A 105 9.46 9.23 1.46
N GLU A 106 9.78 8.09 0.86
CA GLU A 106 9.59 7.85 -0.58
C GLU A 106 8.10 7.90 -0.97
N GLY A 107 7.23 7.27 -0.17
CA GLY A 107 5.78 7.28 -0.36
C GLY A 107 5.15 8.66 -0.18
N GLN A 108 5.49 9.37 0.91
CA GLN A 108 5.02 10.74 1.16
C GLN A 108 5.43 11.69 0.03
N ASN A 109 6.73 11.71 -0.30
CA ASN A 109 7.26 12.57 -1.36
C ASN A 109 6.61 12.25 -2.71
N PHE A 110 6.33 10.96 -3.00
CA PHE A 110 5.66 10.57 -4.22
C PHE A 110 4.24 11.12 -4.29
N LEU A 111 3.44 10.99 -3.23
CA LEU A 111 2.07 11.49 -3.20
C LEU A 111 2.02 13.02 -3.30
N GLU A 112 2.87 13.72 -2.55
CA GLU A 112 2.95 15.19 -2.59
C GLU A 112 3.33 15.70 -3.98
N LYS A 113 4.40 15.15 -4.56
CA LYS A 113 4.87 15.52 -5.91
C LYS A 113 3.78 15.37 -6.96
N HIS A 114 2.96 14.32 -6.85
CA HIS A 114 1.92 14.02 -7.82
C HIS A 114 0.53 14.52 -7.41
N LYS A 115 0.43 15.30 -6.31
CA LYS A 115 -0.84 15.83 -5.75
C LYS A 115 -1.89 14.72 -5.60
N ALA A 116 -1.45 13.54 -5.17
CA ALA A 116 -2.28 12.37 -4.99
C ALA A 116 -2.62 12.19 -3.51
N ALA A 117 -3.79 11.63 -3.24
CA ALA A 117 -4.24 11.30 -1.90
C ALA A 117 -4.93 9.93 -1.91
N GLY A 118 -4.99 9.31 -0.73
CA GLY A 118 -5.62 8.01 -0.52
C GLY A 118 -4.79 6.83 -1.03
N PHE A 119 -5.21 5.65 -0.63
CA PHE A 119 -4.55 4.39 -0.89
C PHE A 119 -5.59 3.27 -1.17
N PRO A 120 -5.25 2.27 -2.00
CA PRO A 120 -4.01 2.19 -2.78
C PRO A 120 -3.97 3.25 -3.89
N ASN A 121 -2.77 3.63 -4.33
CA ASN A 121 -2.56 4.56 -5.45
C ASN A 121 -1.64 3.93 -6.49
N LEU A 122 -2.20 3.64 -7.67
CA LEU A 122 -1.54 2.84 -8.69
C LEU A 122 -1.12 3.68 -9.89
N TRP A 123 0.14 3.52 -10.32
CA TRP A 123 0.74 4.34 -11.36
C TRP A 123 1.62 3.53 -12.29
N LEU A 124 1.62 3.89 -13.56
CA LEU A 124 2.63 3.47 -14.52
C LEU A 124 3.59 4.63 -14.76
N LEU A 125 4.88 4.36 -14.56
CA LEU A 125 5.96 5.27 -14.90
C LEU A 125 6.82 4.69 -16.02
N ASP A 126 7.46 5.55 -16.81
CA ASP A 126 8.53 5.12 -17.70
C ASP A 126 9.86 4.91 -16.94
N GLY A 127 10.90 4.48 -17.65
CA GLY A 127 12.22 4.26 -17.05
C GLY A 127 12.86 5.53 -16.46
N ASP A 128 12.47 6.72 -16.93
CA ASP A 128 12.92 8.01 -16.39
C ASP A 128 12.15 8.42 -15.12
N GLY A 129 11.11 7.67 -14.75
CA GLY A 129 10.22 7.97 -13.63
C GLY A 129 9.17 9.03 -13.96
N ARG A 130 8.91 9.29 -15.25
CA ARG A 130 7.81 10.16 -15.68
C ARG A 130 6.51 9.37 -15.66
N VAL A 131 5.43 10.03 -15.26
CA VAL A 131 4.10 9.42 -15.24
C VAL A 131 3.64 9.16 -16.68
N VAL A 132 3.36 7.90 -16.98
CA VAL A 132 2.67 7.48 -18.20
C VAL A 132 1.17 7.46 -17.97
N LYS A 133 0.75 6.89 -16.84
CA LYS A 133 -0.68 6.69 -16.54
C LYS A 133 -0.93 6.53 -15.05
N ARG A 134 -2.05 7.06 -14.58
CA ARG A 134 -2.62 6.70 -13.27
C ARG A 134 -3.68 5.62 -13.49
N LEU A 135 -3.63 4.54 -12.71
CA LEU A 135 -4.61 3.46 -12.78
C LEU A 135 -5.75 3.73 -11.79
N SER A 136 -6.96 3.37 -12.19
CA SER A 136 -8.10 3.31 -11.29
C SER A 136 -7.99 2.05 -10.42
N VAL A 137 -8.22 2.21 -9.13
CA VAL A 137 -8.31 1.08 -8.21
C VAL A 137 -9.55 0.27 -8.54
N THR A 138 -9.37 -1.01 -8.86
CA THR A 138 -10.44 -1.97 -9.15
C THR A 138 -10.10 -3.30 -8.52
N PHE A 139 -11.14 -4.07 -8.19
CA PHE A 139 -11.05 -5.44 -7.71
C PHE A 139 -11.58 -6.44 -8.75
N ASP A 140 -11.84 -5.96 -9.98
CA ASP A 140 -12.11 -6.82 -11.13
C ASP A 140 -10.78 -7.10 -11.87
N LYS A 141 -10.44 -8.39 -11.99
CA LYS A 141 -9.22 -8.82 -12.67
C LYS A 141 -9.17 -8.36 -14.13
N GLY A 142 -10.29 -8.45 -14.84
CA GLY A 142 -10.36 -8.11 -16.26
C GLY A 142 -10.11 -6.62 -16.47
N GLU A 143 -10.74 -5.77 -15.67
CA GLU A 143 -10.53 -4.33 -15.68
C GLU A 143 -9.09 -3.97 -15.29
N PHE A 144 -8.53 -4.60 -14.25
CA PHE A 144 -7.14 -4.36 -13.85
C PHE A 144 -6.17 -4.68 -14.99
N LEU A 145 -6.28 -5.87 -15.58
CA LEU A 145 -5.44 -6.28 -16.71
C LEU A 145 -5.63 -5.38 -17.93
N TRP A 146 -6.87 -5.01 -18.25
CA TRP A 146 -7.18 -4.12 -19.37
C TRP A 146 -6.46 -2.77 -19.23
N GLN A 147 -6.37 -2.25 -18.01
CA GLN A 147 -5.63 -1.01 -17.74
C GLN A 147 -4.12 -1.13 -17.99
N LEU A 148 -3.52 -2.33 -17.92
CA LEU A 148 -2.09 -2.58 -18.17
C LEU A 148 -1.74 -2.79 -19.65
N TYR A 149 -2.72 -3.03 -20.52
CA TYR A 149 -2.50 -3.22 -21.96
C TYR A 149 -2.58 -1.94 -22.78
N ARG A 150 -3.05 -0.83 -22.19
CA ARG A 150 -3.36 0.43 -22.88
C ARG A 150 -2.66 1.62 -22.25
#